data_AF-A0A3C0FZ77-F1
#
_entry.id   AF-A0A3C0FZ77-F1
#
_cell.length_a   1.000
_cell.length_b   1.000
_cell.length_c   1.000
_cell.angle_alpha   90.00
_cell.angle_beta   90.00
_cell.angle_gamma   90.00
#
_symmetry.space_group_name_H-M   'P 1'
#
loop_
_entity.id
_entity.type
_entity.pdbx_description
1 polymer ?
#
loop_
_entity_poly.entity_id
_entity_poly.type
_entity_poly.pdbx_seq_one_letter_code
_entity_poly.pdbx_strand_id
1 'polypeptide(L)' 'ALQKGIRVMFCFGEELEDRKSGNHFKLVESQLKNVLFNLEPSAWSNIVLAYEPVWAIGTGETAS' A
#
# COMPACT_ATOMS: atom_id res chain seq x y z
N ALA A 1 11.92 -8.53 8.26
CA ALA A 1 10.85 -8.60 9.29
C ALA A 1 10.24 -9.99 9.36
N LEU A 2 9.67 -10.49 8.26
CA LEU A 2 9.02 -11.82 8.20
C LEU A 2 9.91 -12.99 8.65
N GLN A 3 11.15 -13.07 8.14
CA GLN A 3 12.12 -14.10 8.55
C GLN A 3 12.48 -14.06 10.05
N LYS A 4 12.25 -12.93 10.72
CA LYS A 4 12.47 -12.75 12.16
C LYS A 4 11.19 -12.98 12.98
N GLY A 5 10.11 -13.48 12.37
CA GLY A 5 8.83 -13.72 13.03
C GLY A 5 8.04 -12.46 13.39
N ILE A 6 8.41 -11.29 12.85
CA ILE A 6 7.72 -10.03 13.11
C ILE A 6 6.52 -9.91 12.18
N ARG A 7 5.34 -9.63 12.75
CA ARG A 7 4.14 -9.30 11.97
C ARG A 7 4.33 -7.96 11.27
N VAL A 8 4.10 -7.93 9.96
CA VAL A 8 4.32 -6.76 9.11
C VAL A 8 3.01 -6.06 8.84
N MET A 9 2.96 -4.75 9.04
CA MET A 9 1.93 -3.88 8.47
C MET A 9 2.55 -3.18 7.27
N PHE A 10 2.08 -3.52 6.07
CA PHE A 10 2.56 -2.96 4.82
C PHE A 10 1.61 -1.82 4.42
N CYS A 11 2.10 -0.59 4.58
CA CYS A 11 1.38 0.61 4.18
C CYS A 11 1.63 0.94 2.71
N PHE A 12 0.58 1.36 2.01
CA PHE A 12 0.63 1.74 0.60
C PHE A 12 -0.48 2.74 0.28
N GLY A 13 -0.33 3.49 -0.80
CA GLY A 13 -1.21 4.60 -1.10
C GLY A 13 -0.62 5.55 -2.13
N GLU A 14 -1.46 6.40 -2.69
CA GLU A 14 -1.12 7.37 -3.73
C GLU A 14 -1.14 8.81 -3.21
N GLU A 15 -0.25 9.66 -3.77
CA GLU A 15 -0.29 11.10 -3.52
C GLU A 15 -1.44 11.78 -4.28
N LEU A 16 -1.72 13.03 -3.94
CA LEU A 16 -2.82 13.78 -4.55
C LEU A 16 -2.65 13.97 -6.06
N GLU A 17 -1.42 14.09 -6.54
CA GLU A 17 -1.14 14.25 -7.96
C GLU A 17 -1.44 12.96 -8.75
N ASP A 18 -1.11 11.80 -8.19
CA ASP A 18 -1.46 10.49 -8.78
C ASP A 18 -2.98 10.26 -8.79
N ARG A 19 -3.67 10.71 -7.73
CA ARG A 19 -5.14 10.71 -7.66
C ARG A 19 -5.75 11.57 -8.77
N LYS A 20 -5.32 12.83 -8.87
CA LYS A 20 -5.85 13.82 -9.83
C LYS A 20 -5.52 13.49 -11.28
N SER A 21 -4.39 12.83 -11.54
CA SER A 21 -4.01 12.35 -12.87
C SER A 21 -4.66 11.02 -13.26
N GLY A 22 -5.40 10.36 -12.36
CA GLY A 22 -6.00 9.05 -12.60
C GLY A 22 -4.99 7.89 -12.56
N ASN A 23 -3.74 8.14 -12.16
CA ASN A 23 -2.67 7.14 -12.09
C ASN A 23 -2.72 6.24 -10.84
N HIS A 24 -3.58 6.57 -9.87
CA HIS A 24 -3.68 5.90 -8.57
C HIS A 24 -3.78 4.36 -8.64
N PHE A 25 -4.61 3.81 -9.53
CA PHE A 25 -4.72 2.35 -9.68
C PHE A 25 -3.40 1.70 -10.09
N LYS A 26 -2.71 2.29 -11.07
CA LYS A 26 -1.43 1.77 -11.57
C LYS A 26 -0.34 1.84 -10.51
N LEU A 27 -0.31 2.93 -9.74
CA LEU A 27 0.66 3.10 -8.66
C LEU A 27 0.43 2.08 -7.54
N VAL A 28 -0.81 1.97 -7.03
CA VAL A 28 -1.16 1.03 -5.97
C VAL A 28 -0.92 -0.42 -6.41
N GLU A 29 -1.29 -0.78 -7.64
CA GLU A 29 -1.00 -2.09 -8.21
C GLU A 29 0.50 -2.39 -8.22
N SER A 30 1.32 -1.43 -8.64
CA SER A 30 2.79 -1.55 -8.66
C SER A 30 3.35 -1.76 -7.25
N GLN A 31 2.90 -0.96 -6.26
CA GLN A 31 3.31 -1.09 -4.86
C GLN A 31 3.02 -2.48 -4.31
N LEU A 32 1.84 -3.04 -4.60
CA LEU A 32 1.45 -4.39 -4.16
C LEU A 32 2.25 -5.47 -4.88
N LYS A 33 2.39 -5.38 -6.21
CA LYS A 33 3.09 -6.40 -7.02
C LYS A 33 4.57 -6.49 -6.69
N ASN A 34 5.25 -5.34 -6.57
CA ASN A 34 6.70 -5.32 -6.39
C ASN A 34 7.13 -5.96 -5.06
N VAL A 35 6.27 -5.92 -4.04
CA VAL A 35 6.58 -6.42 -2.70
C VAL A 35 5.97 -7.79 -2.44
N LEU A 36 4.66 -7.95 -2.66
CA LEU A 36 3.90 -9.08 -2.12
C LEU A 36 3.98 -10.33 -2.99
N PHE A 37 4.12 -10.18 -4.31
CA PHE A 37 4.04 -11.31 -5.24
C PHE A 37 5.32 -12.15 -5.30
N ASN A 38 6.40 -11.67 -4.68
CA ASN A 38 7.65 -12.40 -4.51
C ASN A 38 7.72 -13.15 -3.17
N LEU A 39 6.64 -13.13 -2.37
CA LEU A 39 6.59 -13.76 -1.07
C LEU A 39 5.95 -15.16 -1.16
N GLU A 40 6.51 -16.09 -0.39
CA GLU A 40 5.92 -17.41 -0.19
C GLU A 40 4.48 -17.30 0.34
N PRO A 41 3.55 -18.18 -0.08
CA PRO A 41 2.15 -18.16 0.39
C PRO A 41 2.00 -18.15 1.91
N SER A 42 2.91 -18.82 2.64
CA SER A 42 2.90 -18.85 4.11
C SER A 42 3.14 -17.49 4.77
N ALA A 43 3.87 -16.59 4.10
CA ALA A 43 4.16 -15.25 4.61
C ALA A 43 2.92 -14.37 4.75
N TRP A 44 1.89 -14.61 3.93
CA TRP A 44 0.66 -13.80 3.91
C TRP A 44 -0.09 -13.78 5.24
N SER A 45 -0.02 -14.87 6.01
CA SER A 45 -0.61 -14.94 7.36
C SER A 45 -0.02 -13.93 8.36
N ASN A 46 1.20 -13.44 8.09
CA ASN A 46 1.92 -12.50 8.94
C ASN A 46 1.92 -11.06 8.42
N ILE A 47 1.12 -10.76 7.39
CA ILE A 47 1.06 -9.44 6.76
C ILE A 47 -0.33 -8.84 6.93
N VAL A 48 -0.38 -7.56 7.30
CA VAL A 48 -1.56 -6.71 7.25
C VAL A 48 -1.34 -5.67 6.16
N LEU A 49 -2.31 -5.51 5.27
CA LEU A 49 -2.31 -4.49 4.22
C LEU A 49 -3.03 -3.25 4.75
N ALA A 50 -2.34 -2.11 4.77
CA ALA A 50 -2.89 -0.83 5.21
C ALA A 50 -2.89 0.15 4.02
N TYR A 51 -4.05 0.32 3.40
CA TYR A 51 -4.22 1.40 2.42
C TYR A 51 -4.34 2.73 3.16
N GLU A 52 -3.44 3.66 2.82
CA GLU A 52 -3.42 5.00 3.36
C GLU A 52 -3.82 5.97 2.24
N PRO A 53 -4.90 6.75 2.38
CA PRO A 53 -5.26 7.77 1.41
C PRO A 53 -4.32 8.97 1.55
N VAL A 54 -3.05 8.82 1.13
CA VAL A 54 -2.01 9.86 1.26
C VAL A 54 -2.46 11.16 0.58
N TRP A 55 -3.20 11.04 -0.53
CA TRP A 55 -3.86 12.15 -1.21
C TRP A 55 -4.77 13.02 -0.34
N ALA A 56 -5.27 12.51 0.79
CA ALA A 56 -6.15 13.23 1.72
C ALA A 56 -5.41 13.77 2.97
N ILE A 57 -4.13 13.46 3.15
CA ILE A 57 -3.37 13.87 4.36
C ILE A 57 -2.80 15.28 4.14
N GLY A 58 -3.32 16.26 4.88
CA GLY A 58 -2.80 17.64 4.85
C GLY A 58 -3.10 18.41 3.55
N THR A 59 -3.97 17.88 2.69
CA THR A 59 -4.31 18.47 1.38
C THR A 59 -5.63 19.25 1.38
N GLY A 60 -6.43 19.12 2.45
CA GLY A 60 -7.79 19.65 2.50
C GLY A 60 -8.84 18.79 1.78
N GLU A 61 -8.40 17.73 1.11
CA GLU A 61 -9.26 16.72 0.48
C GLU A 61 -9.66 15.65 1.52
N THR A 62 -10.83 15.03 1.37
CA THR A 62 -11.33 14.00 2.29
C THR A 62 -11.62 12.71 1.55
N ALA A 63 -11.11 11.58 2.05
CA ALA A 63 -11.50 10.25 1.59
C ALA A 63 -12.89 9.87 2.14
N SER A 64 -13.75 9.29 1.30
CA SER A 64 -15.15 8.93 1.60
C SER A 64 -15.48 7.53 1.13
#